data_AF-A0A5B2V861-F1
#
_entry.id   AF-A0A5B2V861-F1
#
_cell.length_a   1.000
_cell.length_b   1.000
_cell.length_c   1.000
_cell.angle_alpha   90.00
_cell.angle_beta   90.00
_cell.angle_gamma   90.00
#
_symmetry.space_group_name_H-M   'P 1'
#
loop_
_entity.id
_entity.type
_entity.pdbx_description
1 polymer ?
#
loop_
_entity_poly.entity_id
_entity_poly.type
_entity_poly.pdbx_seq_one_letter_code
_entity_poly.pdbx_strand_id
1 'polypeptide(L)' 'MSDGEKLIVDDTGLELDGLQAAQDEAVRGLSEIAKDALPDGVRRDFIVEVRDEGGRKLLRASLSLTVEKL' A
#
# COMPACT_ATOMS: atom_id res chain seq x y z
N MET A 1 -15.35 -9.49 -11.90
CA MET A 1 -14.10 -9.25 -12.66
C MET A 1 -13.61 -7.90 -12.20
N SER A 2 -12.64 -7.90 -11.27
CA SER A 2 -12.11 -6.68 -10.66
C SER A 2 -10.93 -6.24 -11.50
N ASP A 3 -11.00 -5.01 -12.02
CA ASP A 3 -9.95 -4.41 -12.83
C ASP A 3 -8.64 -4.34 -12.04
N GLY A 4 -7.60 -5.01 -12.57
CA GLY A 4 -6.21 -4.60 -12.41
C GLY A 4 -5.67 -4.45 -10.99
N GLU A 5 -5.83 -5.45 -10.12
CA GLU A 5 -4.99 -5.57 -8.93
C GLU A 5 -3.54 -5.86 -9.38
N LYS A 6 -2.82 -4.81 -9.78
CA LYS A 6 -1.37 -4.88 -10.00
C LYS A 6 -0.72 -5.02 -8.63
N LEU A 7 -0.67 -6.26 -8.14
CA LEU A 7 0.08 -6.62 -6.96
C LEU A 7 1.56 -6.49 -7.30
N ILE A 8 2.17 -5.40 -6.83
CA ILE A 8 3.63 -5.23 -6.86
C ILE A 8 4.11 -5.75 -5.52
N VAL A 9 4.70 -6.95 -5.53
CA VAL A 9 5.40 -7.50 -4.37
C VAL A 9 6.82 -6.97 -4.45
N ASP A 10 7.30 -6.35 -3.38
CA ASP A 10 8.74 -6.05 -3.27
C ASP A 10 9.46 -7.39 -3.02
N ASP A 11 10.40 -7.75 -3.90
CA ASP A 11 11.18 -8.98 -3.76
C ASP A 11 12.21 -8.88 -2.61
N THR A 12 12.39 -7.70 -2.02
CA THR A 12 13.29 -7.46 -0.88
C THR A 12 12.48 -7.06 0.36
N GLY A 13 12.42 -7.96 1.35
CA GLY A 13 11.90 -7.61 2.66
C GLY A 13 12.84 -6.62 3.38
N LEU A 14 12.27 -5.66 4.13
CA LEU A 14 13.04 -4.75 4.98
C LEU A 14 13.04 -5.26 6.42
N GLU A 15 14.21 -5.46 7.00
CA GLU A 15 14.35 -5.66 8.45
C GLU A 15 14.09 -4.33 9.16
N LEU A 16 13.02 -4.27 9.94
CA LEU A 16 12.60 -3.06 10.65
C LEU A 16 12.51 -3.35 12.14
N ASP A 17 12.91 -2.36 12.95
CA ASP A 17 12.91 -2.45 14.41
C ASP A 17 11.49 -2.39 14.97
N GLY A 18 10.79 -3.51 14.86
CA GLY A 18 9.47 -3.72 15.39
C GLY A 18 8.35 -3.07 14.58
N LEU A 19 7.14 -3.14 15.16
CA LEU A 19 5.90 -2.86 14.46
C LEU A 19 5.72 -1.38 14.10
N GLN A 20 6.27 -0.47 14.91
CA GLN A 20 6.17 0.97 14.65
C GLN A 20 6.98 1.37 13.42
N ALA A 21 8.23 0.90 13.30
CA ALA A 21 9.05 1.13 12.13
C ALA A 21 8.41 0.52 10.87
N ALA A 22 7.81 -0.66 11.00
CA ALA A 22 7.04 -1.30 9.92
C ALA A 22 5.79 -0.50 9.52
N GLN A 23 5.11 0.13 10.47
CA GLN A 23 4.00 1.03 10.19
C GLN A 23 4.46 2.27 9.41
N ASP A 24 5.53 2.91 9.86
CA ASP A 24 6.04 4.14 9.25
C ASP A 24 6.50 3.89 7.81
N GLU A 25 7.20 2.77 7.55
CA GLU A 25 7.62 2.40 6.21
C GLU A 25 6.42 2.02 5.32
N ALA A 26 5.41 1.32 5.86
CA ALA A 26 4.20 1.01 5.10
C ALA A 26 3.45 2.28 4.67
N VAL A 27 3.36 3.29 5.54
CA VAL A 27 2.75 4.59 5.23
C VAL A 27 3.57 5.35 4.19
N ARG A 28 4.90 5.33 4.32
CA ARG A 28 5.82 5.97 3.38
C ARG A 28 5.71 5.35 1.99
N GLY A 29 5.81 4.02 1.89
CA GLY A 29 5.68 3.30 0.62
C GLY A 29 4.32 3.51 -0.03
N LEU A 30 3.23 3.47 0.76
CA LEU A 30 1.88 3.75 0.26
C LEU A 30 1.77 5.17 -0.33
N SER A 31 2.40 6.15 0.31
CA SER A 31 2.38 7.55 -0.14
C SER A 31 3.16 7.74 -1.44
N GLU A 32 4.31 7.09 -1.60
CA GLU A 32 5.08 7.13 -2.85
C GLU A 32 4.30 6.48 -4.00
N ILE A 33 3.71 5.30 -3.77
CA ILE A 33 2.85 4.63 -4.76
C ILE A 33 1.69 5.54 -5.17
N ALA A 34 1.04 6.20 -4.22
CA ALA A 34 -0.10 7.07 -4.49
C ALA A 34 0.28 8.33 -5.29
N LYS A 35 1.48 8.89 -5.08
CA LYS A 35 2.00 10.04 -5.84
C LYS A 35 2.21 9.68 -7.31
N ASP A 36 2.77 8.51 -7.59
CA ASP A 36 3.06 8.07 -8.95
C ASP A 36 1.81 7.56 -9.68
N ALA A 37 0.83 7.03 -8.94
CA ALA A 37 -0.34 6.36 -9.49
C ALA A 37 -1.60 7.24 -9.47
N LEU A 38 -1.44 8.57 -9.52
CA LEU A 38 -2.52 9.54 -9.60
C LEU A 38 -3.57 9.09 -10.63
N PRO A 39 -4.87 9.17 -10.28
CA PRO A 39 -5.89 8.41 -10.98
C PRO A 39 -6.23 9.04 -12.33
N ASP A 40 -6.10 8.25 -13.41
CA ASP A 40 -6.77 8.49 -14.70
C ASP A 40 -8.30 8.22 -14.63
N GLY A 41 -8.87 8.02 -13.43
CA GLY A 41 -10.24 7.57 -13.21
C GLY A 41 -10.87 8.12 -11.93
N VAL A 42 -12.10 7.67 -11.65
CA VAL A 42 -12.93 8.24 -10.55
C VAL A 42 -12.49 7.78 -9.16
N ARG A 43 -11.93 6.58 -9.04
CA ARG A 43 -11.49 6.03 -7.75
C ARG A 43 -10.28 5.10 -7.90
N ARG A 44 -9.34 5.18 -6.98
CA ARG A 44 -8.29 4.19 -6.78
C ARG A 44 -8.10 3.89 -5.29
N ASP A 45 -7.95 2.60 -4.99
CA ASP A 45 -7.62 2.10 -3.67
C ASP A 45 -6.20 1.54 -3.69
N PHE A 46 -5.36 2.02 -2.78
CA PHE A 46 -3.99 1.54 -2.55
C PHE A 46 -3.93 0.82 -1.21
N ILE A 47 -3.30 -0.35 -1.20
CA ILE A 47 -3.20 -1.19 0.00
C ILE A 47 -1.76 -1.67 0.13
N VAL A 48 -1.18 -1.49 1.32
CA VAL A 48 0.08 -2.09 1.73
C VAL A 48 -0.19 -3.02 2.91
N GLU A 49 0.35 -4.24 2.84
CA GLU A 49 0.26 -5.22 3.91
C GLU A 49 1.67 -5.51 4.45
N VAL A 50 1.84 -5.39 5.76
CA VAL A 50 3.07 -5.81 6.44
C VAL A 50 2.88 -7.22 6.93
N ARG A 51 3.84 -8.10 6.64
CA ARG A 51 3.83 -9.50 7.06
C ARG A 51 5.10 -9.82 7.85
N ASP A 52 5.00 -10.72 8.82
CA ASP A 52 6.18 -11.30 9.48
C ASP A 52 6.87 -12.33 8.57
N GLU A 53 8.00 -12.88 9.03
CA GLU A 53 8.76 -13.92 8.32
C GLU A 53 7.93 -15.19 8.06
N GLY A 54 6.93 -15.46 8.90
CA GLY A 54 5.99 -16.56 8.75
C GLY A 54 4.83 -16.25 7.78
N GLY A 55 4.84 -15.08 7.14
CA GLY A 55 3.80 -14.61 6.24
C GLY A 55 2.51 -14.14 6.93
N ARG A 56 2.49 -14.02 8.26
CA ARG A 56 1.33 -13.55 9.00
C ARG A 56 1.21 -12.04 8.85
N LYS A 57 0.02 -11.57 8.49
CA LYS A 57 -0.28 -10.14 8.36
C LYS A 57 -0.25 -9.49 9.74
N LEU A 58 0.67 -8.56 9.93
CA LEU A 58 0.82 -7.78 11.15
C LEU A 58 0.08 -6.44 11.05
N LEU A 59 0.14 -5.79 9.88
CA LEU A 59 -0.50 -4.50 9.63
C LEU A 59 -1.10 -4.44 8.22
N ARG A 60 -2.10 -3.58 8.08
CA ARG A 60 -2.64 -3.16 6.80
C ARG A 60 -2.80 -1.65 6.79
N ALA A 61 -2.16 -0.99 5.84
CA ALA A 61 -2.37 0.42 5.54
C ALA A 61 -3.17 0.54 4.24
N SER A 62 -4.12 1.47 4.18
CA SER A 62 -4.95 1.69 3.00
C SER A 62 -5.18 3.17 2.76
N LEU A 63 -5.12 3.58 1.49
CA LEU A 63 -5.45 4.92 1.02
C LEU A 63 -6.45 4.80 -0.13
N SER A 64 -7.55 5.53 -0.03
CA SER A 64 -8.57 5.60 -1.08
C SER A 64 -8.65 7.02 -1.59
N LEU A 65 -8.48 7.20 -2.90
CA LEU A 65 -8.58 8.49 -3.57
C LEU A 65 -9.79 8.47 -4.50
N THR A 66 -10.66 9.46 -4.36
CA THR A 66 -11.89 9.61 -5.16
C THR A 66 -11.92 11.01 -5.77
N VAL A 67 -12.27 11.10 -7.06
CA VAL A 67 -12.46 12.36 -7.78
C VAL A 67 -13.94 12.55 -8.07
N GLU A 68 -14.54 13.59 -7.50
CA GLU A 68 -15.94 13.96 -7.71
C GLU A 68 -16.02 15.22 -8.56
N LYS A 69 -16.88 15.22 -9.60
CA LYS A 69 -17.21 16.43 -10.35
C LYS A 69 -18.40 17.11 -9.68
N LEU A 70 -18.25 18.39 -9.35
CA LEU A 70 -19.30 19.25 -8.79
C LEU A 70 -20.07 19.97 -9.89
#